data_AF-A0A2V6QEJ5-F1
#
_entry.id   AF-A0A2V6QEJ5-F1
#
_cell.length_a   1.000
_cell.length_b   1.000
_cell.length_c   1.000
_cell.angle_alpha   90.00
_cell.angle_beta   90.00
_cell.angle_gamma   90.00
#
_symmetry.space_group_name_H-M   'P 1'
#
loop_
_entity.id
_entity.type
_entity.pdbx_description
1 polymer ?
#
loop_
_entity_poly.entity_id
_entity_poly.type
_entity_poly.pdbx_seq_one_letter_code
_entity_poly.pdbx_strand_id
1 'polypeptide(L)'
;MFSGGSYDEVARWLKNFLTSHAKREHPRAEVVLDDDDALEGRAYRARIQLGGRTSEPIELDYKDVADHRGALAWCAALAQRTRAQVKSLLGAGSAGDARAR
;
A
#
# COMPACT_ATOMS: atom_id res chain seq x y z
N MET A 1 -5.14 18.27 -21.21
CA MET A 1 -6.30 18.02 -20.34
C MET A 1 -5.86 16.96 -19.34
N PHE A 2 -5.61 17.32 -18.09
CA PHE A 2 -5.17 16.37 -17.07
C PHE A 2 -6.38 15.54 -16.63
N SER A 3 -6.47 14.28 -17.05
CA SER A 3 -7.47 13.31 -16.53
C SER A 3 -7.04 12.69 -15.19
N GLY A 4 -6.08 13.33 -14.52
CA GLY A 4 -5.31 12.80 -13.39
C GLY A 4 -6.01 12.87 -12.03
N GLY A 5 -7.19 13.49 -11.91
CA GLY A 5 -7.87 13.66 -10.61
C GLY A 5 -7.11 14.57 -9.63
N SER A 6 -7.75 15.03 -8.57
CA SER A 6 -7.06 15.75 -7.49
C SER A 6 -6.16 14.81 -6.67
N TYR A 7 -5.23 15.39 -5.90
CA TYR A 7 -4.39 14.62 -4.98
C TYR A 7 -5.23 13.73 -4.06
N ASP A 8 -6.36 14.21 -3.55
CA ASP A 8 -7.25 13.42 -2.69
C ASP A 8 -7.99 12.31 -3.43
N GLU A 9 -8.39 12.54 -4.68
CA GLU A 9 -9.02 11.52 -5.51
C GLU A 9 -8.05 10.39 -5.82
N VAL A 10 -6.79 10.73 -6.12
CA VAL A 10 -5.71 9.78 -6.36
C VAL A 10 -5.36 9.04 -5.06
N ALA A 11 -5.31 9.74 -3.91
CA ALA A 11 -5.09 9.13 -2.60
C ALA A 11 -6.19 8.11 -2.27
N ARG A 12 -7.45 8.46 -2.51
CA ARG A 12 -8.60 7.57 -2.29
C ARG A 12 -8.53 6.34 -3.19
N TRP A 13 -8.21 6.53 -4.47
CA TRP A 13 -8.01 5.42 -5.39
C TRP A 13 -6.89 4.50 -4.91
N LEU A 14 -5.73 5.08 -4.57
CA LEU A 14 -4.55 4.35 -4.13
C LEU A 14 -4.84 3.54 -2.86
N LYS A 15 -5.47 4.16 -1.85
CA LYS A 15 -5.87 3.47 -0.62
C LYS A 15 -6.78 2.28 -0.91
N ASN A 16 -7.79 2.45 -1.76
CA ASN A 16 -8.72 1.38 -2.12
C ASN A 16 -8.02 0.24 -2.88
N PHE A 17 -7.12 0.60 -3.81
CA PHE A 17 -6.34 -0.36 -4.58
C PHE A 17 -5.47 -1.22 -3.67
N LEU A 18 -4.64 -0.58 -2.85
CA LEU A 18 -3.72 -1.26 -1.94
C LEU A 18 -4.49 -2.11 -0.92
N THR A 19 -5.55 -1.57 -0.31
CA THR A 19 -6.39 -2.30 0.66
C THR A 19 -7.00 -3.56 0.02
N SER A 20 -7.54 -3.45 -1.19
CA SER A 20 -8.15 -4.59 -1.90
C SER A 20 -7.11 -5.69 -2.17
N HIS A 21 -5.89 -5.31 -2.58
CA HIS A 21 -4.83 -6.27 -2.84
C HIS A 21 -4.22 -6.86 -1.55
N ALA A 22 -4.16 -6.10 -0.47
CA ALA A 22 -3.73 -6.59 0.83
C ALA A 22 -4.73 -7.60 1.43
N LYS A 23 -6.03 -7.30 1.35
CA LYS A 23 -7.11 -8.16 1.87
C LYS A 23 -7.22 -9.51 1.16
N ARG A 24 -6.74 -9.61 -0.08
CA ARG A 24 -6.62 -10.89 -0.80
C ARG A 24 -5.60 -11.84 -0.18
N GLU A 25 -4.62 -11.33 0.55
CA GLU A 25 -3.62 -12.14 1.28
C GLU A 25 -4.04 -12.38 2.72
N HIS A 26 -4.64 -11.39 3.39
CA HIS A 26 -5.20 -11.57 4.73
C HIS A 26 -6.37 -10.61 5.00
N PRO A 27 -7.55 -11.08 5.45
CA PRO A 27 -8.75 -10.25 5.57
C PRO A 27 -8.62 -9.09 6.57
N ARG A 28 -7.78 -9.26 7.61
CA ARG A 28 -7.47 -8.22 8.61
C ARG A 28 -6.35 -7.26 8.21
N ALA A 29 -5.79 -7.40 7.00
CA ALA A 29 -4.80 -6.44 6.51
C ALA A 29 -5.50 -5.12 6.18
N GLU A 30 -4.96 -4.02 6.69
CA GLU A 30 -5.43 -2.66 6.43
C GLU A 30 -4.30 -1.82 5.86
N VAL A 31 -4.65 -0.82 5.04
CA VAL A 31 -3.69 0.15 4.49
C VAL A 31 -3.99 1.53 5.03
N VAL A 32 -2.95 2.18 5.52
CA VAL A 32 -2.96 3.59 5.91
C VAL A 32 -2.03 4.39 5.01
N LEU A 33 -2.44 5.61 4.70
CA LEU A 33 -1.56 6.61 4.10
C LEU A 33 -1.14 7.54 5.23
N ASP A 34 0.15 7.86 5.29
CA ASP A 34 0.68 8.78 6.29
C ASP A 34 0.13 10.19 6.00
N ASP A 35 -0.24 10.90 7.07
CA ASP A 35 -0.76 12.27 7.05
C ASP A 35 0.42 13.22 7.32
N ASP A 36 1.15 13.55 6.26
CA ASP A 36 2.36 14.38 6.30
C ASP A 36 2.22 15.48 5.25
N ASP A 37 2.01 16.72 5.71
CA ASP A 37 1.84 17.91 4.87
C ASP A 37 2.99 18.11 3.88
N ALA A 38 4.20 17.63 4.20
CA ALA A 38 5.36 17.73 3.29
C ALA A 38 5.23 16.83 2.06
N LEU A 39 4.37 15.80 2.13
CA LEU A 39 4.07 14.89 1.03
C LEU A 39 2.89 15.37 0.18
N GLU A 40 2.05 16.27 0.69
CA GLU A 40 0.83 16.72 0.00
C GLU A 40 1.16 17.27 -1.40
N GLY A 41 0.45 16.76 -2.41
CA GLY A 41 0.68 17.11 -3.80
C GLY A 41 1.98 16.59 -4.42
N ARG A 42 2.81 15.84 -3.68
CA ARG A 42 4.12 15.34 -4.14
C ARG A 42 4.21 13.82 -4.11
N ALA A 43 3.81 13.18 -3.03
CA ALA A 43 3.98 11.74 -2.85
C ALA A 43 2.96 11.18 -1.87
N TYR A 44 2.83 9.86 -1.87
CA TYR A 44 2.12 9.10 -0.87
C TYR A 44 3.09 8.18 -0.16
N ARG A 45 2.90 8.02 1.14
CA ARG A 45 3.56 7.00 1.93
C ARG A 45 2.48 6.07 2.47
N ALA A 46 2.42 4.85 1.94
CA ALA A 46 1.45 3.85 2.36
C ALA A 46 2.10 2.81 3.27
N ARG A 47 1.41 2.38 4.32
CA ARG A 47 1.84 1.30 5.20
C ARG A 47 0.73 0.26 5.36
N ILE A 48 1.13 -1.00 5.47
CA ILE A 48 0.21 -2.10 5.72
C ILE A 48 0.24 -2.43 7.21
N GLN A 49 -0.94 -2.51 7.82
CA GLN A 49 -1.11 -2.94 9.21
C GLN A 49 -1.74 -4.32 9.26
N LEU A 50 -1.16 -5.21 10.08
CA LEU A 50 -1.69 -6.55 10.30
C LEU A 50 -1.28 -7.07 11.67
N GLY A 51 -2.26 -7.38 12.53
CA GLY A 51 -2.02 -8.04 13.82
C GLY A 51 -1.05 -7.26 14.73
N GLY A 52 -1.19 -5.92 14.79
CA GLY A 52 -0.32 -5.05 15.59
C GLY A 52 1.05 -4.77 14.97
N ARG A 53 1.31 -5.24 13.74
CA ARG A 53 2.55 -4.99 13.01
C ARG A 53 2.30 -4.03 11.86
N THR A 54 3.33 -3.29 11.51
CA THR A 54 3.32 -2.33 10.40
C THR A 54 4.43 -2.67 9.44
N SER A 55 4.16 -2.64 8.14
CA SER A 55 5.17 -2.85 7.11
C SER A 55 6.08 -1.65 6.93
N GLU A 56 7.21 -1.87 6.25
CA GLU A 56 8.01 -0.80 5.66
C GLU A 56 7.16 0.06 4.70
N PRO A 57 7.40 1.38 4.65
CA PRO A 57 6.62 2.27 3.82
C PRO A 57 6.74 1.94 2.32
N ILE A 58 5.61 2.02 1.64
CA ILE A 58 5.50 2.05 0.18
C ILE A 58 5.41 3.53 -0.21
N GLU A 59 6.56 4.12 -0.55
CA GLU A 59 6.61 5.47 -1.09
C GLU A 59 6.30 5.44 -2.61
N LEU A 60 5.45 6.36 -3.02
CA LEU A 60 4.93 6.51 -4.38
C LEU A 60 4.83 8.00 -4.72
N ASP A 61 5.38 8.42 -5.84
CA ASP A 61 5.23 9.79 -6.32
C ASP A 61 3.79 10.04 -6.79
N TYR A 62 3.23 11.21 -6.45
CA TYR A 62 1.85 11.57 -6.80
C TYR A 62 1.63 11.55 -8.31
N LYS A 63 2.56 12.13 -9.08
CA LYS A 63 2.45 12.20 -10.53
C LYS A 63 2.54 10.80 -11.14
N ASP A 64 3.41 9.95 -10.62
CA ASP A 64 3.55 8.58 -11.12
C ASP A 64 2.27 7.76 -10.91
N VAL A 65 1.64 7.86 -9.73
CA VAL A 65 0.35 7.22 -9.47
C VAL A 65 -0.75 7.83 -10.33
N ALA A 66 -0.77 9.16 -10.47
CA ALA A 66 -1.79 9.85 -11.24
C ALA A 66 -1.76 9.44 -12.72
N ASP A 67 -0.57 9.32 -13.30
CA ASP A 67 -0.36 9.01 -14.72
C ASP A 67 -0.54 7.51 -15.00
N HIS A 68 -0.18 6.62 -14.08
CA HIS A 68 -0.14 5.17 -14.34
C HIS A 68 -1.24 4.33 -13.70
N ARG A 69 -2.16 4.90 -12.91
CA ARG A 69 -3.27 4.13 -12.28
C ARG A 69 -4.20 3.41 -13.27
N GLY A 70 -4.18 3.79 -14.56
CA GLY A 70 -4.88 3.08 -15.64
C GLY A 70 -4.03 2.02 -16.37
N ALA A 71 -2.73 1.97 -16.11
CA ALA A 71 -1.80 1.07 -16.79
C ALA A 71 -1.73 -0.29 -16.08
N LEU A 72 -2.18 -1.34 -16.78
CA LEU A 72 -2.27 -2.69 -16.23
C LEU A 72 -0.95 -3.22 -15.67
N ALA A 73 0.17 -2.99 -16.38
CA ALA A 73 1.48 -3.46 -15.95
C ALA A 73 1.94 -2.79 -14.64
N TRP A 74 1.72 -1.47 -14.52
CA TRP A 74 2.06 -0.71 -13.33
C TRP A 74 1.21 -1.16 -12.13
N CYS A 75 -0.10 -1.31 -12.34
CA CYS A 75 -1.01 -1.85 -11.32
C CYS A 75 -0.62 -3.27 -10.90
N ALA A 76 -0.23 -4.14 -11.83
CA ALA A 76 0.21 -5.50 -11.51
C ALA A 76 1.47 -5.52 -10.64
N ALA A 77 2.46 -4.66 -10.95
CA ALA A 77 3.67 -4.52 -10.16
C ALA A 77 3.36 -4.01 -8.73
N LEU A 78 2.51 -2.98 -8.61
CA LEU A 78 2.11 -2.43 -7.32
C LEU A 78 1.32 -3.45 -6.49
N ALA A 79 0.41 -4.20 -7.13
CA ALA A 79 -0.31 -5.29 -6.49
C ALA A 79 0.64 -6.38 -5.98
N GLN A 80 1.65 -6.77 -6.77
CA GLN A 80 2.65 -7.75 -6.35
C GLN A 80 3.46 -7.24 -5.14
N ARG A 81 3.93 -5.99 -5.17
CA ARG A 81 4.63 -5.36 -4.04
C ARG A 81 3.78 -5.36 -2.76
N THR A 82 2.51 -4.99 -2.89
CA THR A 82 1.55 -4.97 -1.75
C THR A 82 1.39 -6.36 -1.14
N ARG A 83 1.16 -7.38 -1.97
CA ARG A 83 0.99 -8.76 -1.51
C ARG A 83 2.26 -9.30 -0.85
N ALA A 84 3.43 -8.98 -1.40
CA ALA A 84 4.72 -9.39 -0.83
C ALA A 84 4.92 -8.83 0.59
N GLN A 85 4.52 -7.57 0.83
CA GLN A 85 4.59 -7.00 2.18
C GLN A 85 3.64 -7.68 3.17
N VAL A 86 2.39 -8.00 2.78
CA VAL A 86 1.48 -8.76 3.66
C VAL A 86 2.08 -10.13 4.01
N LYS A 87 2.62 -10.84 3.01
CA LYS A 87 3.28 -12.14 3.22
C LYS A 87 4.48 -12.03 4.15
N SER A 88 5.26 -10.95 4.04
CA SER A 88 6.37 -10.69 4.95
C SER A 88 5.91 -10.50 6.39
N LEU A 89 4.82 -9.73 6.60
CA LEU A 89 4.21 -9.56 7.93
C LEU A 89 3.71 -10.88 8.52
N LEU A 90 3.13 -11.75 7.70
CA LEU A 90 2.68 -13.09 8.10
C LEU A 90 3.86 -14.02 8.44
N GLY A 91 4.91 -14.03 7.61
CA GLY A 91 6.10 -14.86 7.81
C GLY A 91 6.91 -14.46 9.04
N ALA A 92 6.98 -13.17 9.34
CA ALA A 92 7.54 -12.67 10.60
C ALA A 92 6.73 -13.15 11.81
N GLY A 93 5.47 -13.57 11.63
CA GLY A 93 4.61 -14.13 12.68
C GLY A 93 5.03 -15.52 13.11
N SER A 94 5.28 -16.39 12.14
CA SER A 94 5.63 -17.78 12.39
C SER A 94 7.02 -17.97 13.02
N ALA A 95 7.97 -17.07 12.76
CA ALA A 95 9.31 -17.15 13.37
C ALA A 95 9.32 -16.80 14.87
N GLY A 96 8.39 -15.95 15.33
CA GLY A 96 8.26 -15.59 16.75
C GLY A 96 7.59 -16.69 17.58
N ASP A 97 6.62 -17.40 17.00
CA ASP A 97 5.87 -18.48 17.69
C ASP A 97 6.70 -19.76 17.85
N ALA A 98 7.59 -20.06 16.90
CA ALA A 98 8.45 -21.25 16.92
C ALA A 98 9.54 -21.23 18.01
N ARG A 99 9.83 -20.07 18.62
CA ARG A 99 10.84 -19.92 19.68
C ARG A 99 10.24 -19.94 21.09
N ALA A 100 8.93 -20.09 21.21
CA ALA A 100 8.18 -20.04 22.46
C ALA A 100 7.63 -21.41 22.92
N ARG A 101 8.15 -22.53 22.39
CA ARG A 101 7.78 -23.88 22.82
C ARG A 101 8.98 -24.67 23.30
#